data_AF-A0A353WH91-F1
#
_entry.id   AF-A0A353WH91-F1
#
_cell.length_a   1.000
_cell.length_b   1.000
_cell.length_c   1.000
_cell.angle_alpha   90.00
_cell.angle_beta   90.00
_cell.angle_gamma   90.00
#
_symmetry.space_group_name_H-M   'P 1'
#
loop_
_entity.id
_entity.type
_entity.pdbx_description
1 polymer ?
#
loop_
_entity_poly.entity_id
_entity_poly.type
_entity_poly.pdbx_seq_one_letter_code
_entity_poly.pdbx_strand_id
1 'polypeptide(L)'
;MSFRKAHLKSSILAIAASLTIGVGLYCANPGFSASTITQTDGTTVSPVVDGLGTLYTVTPQSPNINGNYALSNYSDFTVDSMYDTVKMIFPGSVRYYINRVSNAMTINGKIMGIIGDTGDIGGHLIFVSPNGITVGKQGKIYADAITLTTATGLLYGVNNITADISTLTGASQWDDNVIVFDTINADIHNNGILSTYIKENTSDSIHRSIDLIARNIINIGSIGEAGAYSYNSIN
;
A
#
# COMPACT_ATOMS: atom_id res chain seq x y z
N MET A 1 65.58 71.00 -8.13
CA MET A 1 65.31 69.56 -7.93
C MET A 1 64.23 69.44 -6.87
N SER A 2 62.94 69.31 -7.23
CA SER A 2 62.23 68.13 -7.74
C SER A 2 61.92 67.07 -6.67
N PHE A 3 60.61 66.86 -6.45
CA PHE A 3 59.89 65.72 -5.85
C PHE A 3 59.98 65.53 -4.30
N ARG A 4 58.94 65.08 -3.57
CA ARG A 4 57.53 64.69 -3.82
C ARG A 4 56.81 64.51 -2.47
N LYS A 5 55.50 64.79 -2.46
CA LYS A 5 54.37 64.10 -1.78
C LYS A 5 54.60 63.39 -0.42
N ALA A 6 53.71 63.67 0.54
CA ALA A 6 52.66 62.72 0.97
C ALA A 6 51.63 63.39 1.89
N HIS A 7 50.39 63.56 1.40
CA HIS A 7 49.21 63.79 2.24
C HIS A 7 48.77 62.44 2.81
N LEU A 8 48.80 62.27 4.13
CA LEU A 8 48.07 61.17 4.78
C LEU A 8 46.57 61.49 4.78
N LYS A 9 45.79 60.67 4.07
CA LYS A 9 44.35 60.48 4.29
C LYS A 9 44.14 59.01 4.59
N SER A 10 43.57 58.69 5.75
CA SER A 10 42.74 57.49 5.97
C SER A 10 42.11 57.65 7.36
N SER A 11 40.87 58.11 7.49
CA SER A 11 39.59 57.42 7.25
C SER A 11 39.16 56.57 8.45
N ILE A 12 37.99 56.96 8.96
CA ILE A 12 37.20 56.50 10.09
C ILE A 12 37.05 54.96 10.12
N LEU A 13 37.32 54.38 11.28
CA LEU A 13 37.11 52.96 11.58
C LEU A 13 35.65 52.73 11.96
N ALA A 14 34.88 52.09 11.07
CA ALA A 14 33.53 51.61 11.37
C ALA A 14 33.62 50.22 12.00
N ILE A 15 33.06 50.05 13.20
CA ILE A 15 32.89 48.77 13.87
C ILE A 15 31.66 48.09 13.24
N ALA A 16 31.89 47.07 12.40
CA ALA A 16 30.84 46.17 11.95
C ALA A 16 30.80 44.95 12.88
N ALA A 17 29.75 44.85 13.69
CA ALA A 17 29.43 43.62 14.41
C ALA A 17 28.86 42.61 13.39
N SER A 18 29.65 41.62 12.99
CA SER A 18 29.16 40.50 12.21
C SER A 18 28.41 39.53 13.12
N LEU A 19 27.08 39.48 12.99
CA LEU A 19 26.26 38.42 13.56
C LEU A 19 26.55 37.15 12.77
N THR A 20 27.32 36.23 13.34
CA THR A 20 27.55 34.90 12.76
C THR A 20 26.26 34.09 12.88
N ILE A 21 25.38 34.19 11.88
CA ILE A 21 24.31 33.22 11.70
C ILE A 21 25.02 31.95 11.23
N GLY A 22 25.15 30.99 12.14
CA GLY A 22 25.48 29.62 11.78
C GLY A 22 24.39 29.11 10.84
N VAL A 23 24.63 29.20 9.54
CA VAL A 23 23.86 28.47 8.55
C VAL A 23 24.26 27.01 8.75
N GLY A 24 23.60 26.37 9.71
CA GLY A 24 23.46 24.93 9.68
C GLY A 24 22.85 24.63 8.34
N LEU A 25 23.64 24.06 7.44
CA LEU A 25 23.16 23.32 6.29
C LEU A 25 22.30 22.19 6.86
N TYR A 26 21.02 22.49 7.14
CA TYR A 26 19.98 21.50 7.09
C TYR A 26 20.01 21.01 5.65
N CYS A 27 20.69 19.90 5.42
CA CYS A 27 20.32 18.99 4.36
C CYS A 27 18.81 18.80 4.52
N ALA A 28 18.04 19.40 3.61
CA ALA A 28 16.65 19.03 3.42
C ALA A 28 16.71 17.53 3.15
N ASN A 29 16.33 16.74 4.14
CA ASN A 29 16.06 15.33 3.95
C ASN A 29 15.08 15.31 2.77
N PRO A 30 15.35 14.60 1.65
CA PRO A 30 14.37 14.50 0.58
C PRO A 30 13.07 14.05 1.25
N GLY A 31 12.09 14.95 1.27
CA GLY A 31 10.87 14.75 2.03
C GLY A 31 10.20 13.51 1.47
N PHE A 32 10.35 12.39 2.18
CA PHE A 32 9.53 11.22 1.93
C PHE A 32 8.09 11.69 2.19
N SER A 33 7.26 11.66 1.15
CA SER A 33 5.82 11.87 1.35
C SER A 33 5.33 10.75 2.25
N ALA A 34 4.62 11.10 3.32
CA ALA A 34 4.15 10.13 4.29
C ALA A 34 3.02 9.31 3.66
N SER A 35 3.10 7.98 3.77
CA SER A 35 2.01 7.11 3.34
C SER A 35 0.70 7.51 4.02
N THR A 36 -0.37 7.53 3.24
CA THR A 36 -1.70 7.96 3.67
C THR A 36 -2.68 6.81 3.53
N ILE A 37 -3.10 6.23 4.66
CA ILE A 37 -4.15 5.20 4.70
C ILE A 37 -5.28 5.75 5.55
N THR A 38 -6.32 6.25 4.88
CA THR A 38 -7.44 6.95 5.53
C THR A 38 -8.70 6.10 5.45
N GLN A 39 -9.02 5.43 6.56
CA GLN A 39 -10.24 4.63 6.70
C GLN A 39 -11.48 5.51 6.80
N THR A 40 -12.56 5.06 6.17
CA THR A 40 -13.90 5.68 6.27
C THR A 40 -14.88 4.80 7.03
N ASP A 41 -14.41 3.67 7.56
CA ASP A 41 -15.20 2.71 8.33
C ASP A 41 -14.46 2.26 9.60
N GLY A 42 -15.11 1.39 10.38
CA GLY A 42 -14.62 0.91 11.68
C GLY A 42 -13.41 -0.04 11.64
N THR A 43 -12.71 -0.15 10.50
CA THR A 43 -11.43 -0.86 10.41
C THR A 43 -10.37 -0.13 11.24
N THR A 44 -9.34 -0.83 11.70
CA THR A 44 -8.21 -0.21 12.43
C THR A 44 -6.97 -0.13 11.55
N VAL A 45 -6.29 1.02 11.55
CA VAL A 45 -4.92 1.21 11.05
C VAL A 45 -4.05 1.60 12.24
N SER A 46 -3.03 0.80 12.50
CA SER A 46 -2.05 1.04 13.56
C SER A 46 -0.66 1.27 12.94
N PRO A 47 -0.20 2.52 12.85
CA PRO A 47 1.15 2.82 12.37
C PRO A 47 2.20 2.66 13.49
N VAL A 48 3.33 2.05 13.17
CA VAL A 48 4.52 1.96 14.00
C VAL A 48 5.72 2.40 13.16
N VAL A 49 6.37 3.50 13.55
CA VAL A 49 7.56 4.01 12.85
C VAL A 49 8.78 3.24 13.34
N ASP A 50 9.55 2.64 12.44
CA ASP A 50 10.84 2.01 12.71
C ASP A 50 11.88 2.59 11.77
N GLY A 51 12.89 3.28 12.32
CA GLY A 51 14.05 4.01 11.76
C GLY A 51 14.28 4.22 10.24
N LEU A 52 13.83 3.30 9.39
CA LEU A 52 13.86 3.33 7.93
C LEU A 52 12.50 3.68 7.27
N GLY A 53 11.37 3.40 7.93
CA GLY A 53 10.02 3.60 7.38
C GLY A 53 8.92 3.37 8.41
N THR A 54 7.68 3.32 7.96
CA THR A 54 6.52 3.06 8.82
C THR A 54 5.92 1.69 8.50
N LEU A 55 5.76 0.88 9.55
CA LEU A 55 4.99 -0.35 9.53
C LEU A 55 3.54 -0.03 9.87
N TYR A 56 2.63 -0.22 8.91
CA TYR A 56 1.19 -0.11 9.11
C TYR A 56 0.62 -1.51 9.31
N THR A 57 -0.03 -1.76 10.43
CA THR A 57 -0.86 -2.97 10.64
C THR A 57 -2.31 -2.60 10.43
N VAL A 58 -2.97 -3.27 9.49
CA VAL A 58 -4.36 -3.02 9.11
C VAL A 58 -5.17 -4.27 9.41
N THR A 59 -6.12 -4.16 10.33
CA THR A 59 -6.92 -5.30 10.78
C THR A 59 -8.41 -4.93 10.67
N PRO A 60 -9.22 -5.68 9.91
CA PRO A 60 -10.66 -5.48 9.88
C PRO A 60 -11.25 -5.86 11.25
N GLN A 61 -12.32 -5.17 11.65
CA GLN A 61 -13.01 -5.40 12.91
C GLN A 61 -14.50 -5.64 12.66
N SER A 62 -15.22 -6.24 13.61
CA SER A 62 -16.69 -6.29 13.53
C SER A 62 -17.27 -4.86 13.44
N PRO A 63 -18.28 -4.60 12.57
CA PRO A 63 -19.09 -5.55 11.80
C PRO A 63 -18.54 -5.86 10.38
N ASN A 64 -17.35 -5.40 10.03
CA ASN A 64 -16.75 -5.53 8.69
C ASN A 64 -16.23 -6.95 8.37
N ILE A 65 -16.45 -7.92 9.25
CA ILE A 65 -16.08 -9.33 9.07
C ILE A 65 -17.35 -10.15 8.93
N ASN A 66 -17.45 -10.95 7.87
CA ASN A 66 -18.61 -11.79 7.61
C ASN A 66 -18.17 -13.16 7.05
N GLY A 67 -18.26 -14.19 7.88
CA GLY A 67 -17.85 -15.55 7.50
C GLY A 67 -16.37 -15.65 7.15
N ASN A 68 -16.07 -15.94 5.89
CA ASN A 68 -14.72 -16.08 5.37
C ASN A 68 -14.22 -14.84 4.59
N TYR A 69 -14.92 -13.70 4.63
CA TYR A 69 -14.45 -12.46 4.04
C TYR A 69 -14.50 -11.28 5.01
N ALA A 70 -13.70 -10.26 4.72
CA ALA A 70 -13.71 -8.96 5.38
C ALA A 70 -13.75 -7.83 4.34
N LEU A 71 -14.39 -6.71 4.70
CA LEU A 71 -14.54 -5.53 3.84
C LEU A 71 -14.09 -4.27 4.57
N SER A 72 -13.10 -3.57 4.03
CA SER A 72 -12.67 -2.25 4.51
C SER A 72 -12.85 -1.19 3.45
N ASN A 73 -13.22 0.02 3.88
CA ASN A 73 -13.46 1.18 3.05
C ASN A 73 -12.49 2.30 3.41
N TYR A 74 -11.89 2.88 2.39
CA TYR A 74 -10.89 3.93 2.50
C TYR A 74 -11.27 5.08 1.56
N SER A 75 -11.06 6.31 2.03
CA SER A 75 -11.02 7.45 1.12
C SER A 75 -9.72 7.46 0.34
N ASP A 76 -8.61 7.11 1.00
CA ASP A 76 -7.26 7.04 0.43
C ASP A 76 -6.49 5.83 0.95
N PHE A 77 -5.72 5.19 0.08
CA PHE A 77 -4.82 4.11 0.41
C PHE A 77 -3.57 4.24 -0.45
N THR A 78 -2.63 5.05 0.04
CA THR A 78 -1.38 5.33 -0.66
C THR A 78 -0.20 4.92 0.21
N VAL A 79 0.69 4.10 -0.36
CA VAL A 79 1.96 3.68 0.27
C VAL A 79 3.09 4.41 -0.45
N ASP A 80 3.47 5.59 0.02
CA ASP A 80 4.32 6.53 -0.71
C ASP A 80 5.82 6.21 -0.66
N SER A 81 6.30 5.68 0.46
CA SER A 81 7.71 5.37 0.65
C SER A 81 8.02 3.91 0.32
N MET A 82 9.13 3.67 -0.38
CA MET A 82 9.63 2.31 -0.62
C MET A 82 10.03 1.55 0.65
N TYR A 83 10.18 2.26 1.76
CA TYR A 83 10.49 1.68 3.06
C TYR A 83 9.25 1.36 3.88
N ASP A 84 8.08 1.90 3.51
CA ASP A 84 6.85 1.64 4.24
C ASP A 84 6.33 0.24 3.94
N THR A 85 5.82 -0.42 4.98
CA THR A 85 5.25 -1.76 4.89
C THR A 85 3.85 -1.76 5.48
N VAL A 86 2.89 -2.31 4.74
CA VAL A 86 1.53 -2.53 5.18
C VAL A 86 1.29 -4.02 5.36
N LYS A 87 0.96 -4.44 6.58
CA LYS A 87 0.49 -5.78 6.89
C LYS A 87 -1.03 -5.77 6.96
N MET A 88 -1.66 -6.46 6.01
CA MET A 88 -3.11 -6.65 5.93
C MET A 88 -3.45 -7.94 6.66
N ILE A 89 -3.98 -7.86 7.87
CA ILE A 89 -4.26 -9.03 8.70
C ILE A 89 -5.60 -9.66 8.31
N PHE A 90 -5.60 -10.98 8.11
CA PHE A 90 -6.78 -11.81 7.89
C PHE A 90 -7.14 -12.51 9.22
N PRO A 91 -8.06 -11.95 10.02
CA PRO A 91 -8.38 -12.51 11.34
C PRO A 91 -9.23 -13.79 11.22
N GLY A 92 -8.96 -14.76 12.10
CA GLY A 92 -9.80 -15.95 12.25
C GLY A 92 -9.97 -16.78 10.97
N SER A 93 -11.22 -16.92 10.51
CA SER A 93 -11.58 -17.67 9.30
C SER A 93 -11.55 -16.83 8.03
N VAL A 94 -11.18 -15.55 8.09
CA VAL A 94 -11.13 -14.70 6.90
C VAL A 94 -10.09 -15.25 5.92
N ARG A 95 -10.51 -15.37 4.66
CA ARG A 95 -9.72 -15.81 3.52
C ARG A 95 -9.65 -14.75 2.43
N TYR A 96 -10.66 -13.88 2.37
CA TYR A 96 -10.78 -12.81 1.39
C TYR A 96 -10.84 -11.47 2.08
N TYR A 97 -9.96 -10.55 1.73
CA TYR A 97 -9.95 -9.22 2.30
C TYR A 97 -10.11 -8.17 1.21
N ILE A 98 -11.30 -7.59 1.16
CA ILE A 98 -11.72 -6.61 0.17
C ILE A 98 -11.45 -5.21 0.71
N ASN A 99 -10.75 -4.41 -0.09
CA ASN A 99 -10.33 -3.06 0.24
C ASN A 99 -10.89 -2.11 -0.82
N ARG A 100 -11.95 -1.38 -0.48
CA ARG A 100 -12.56 -0.37 -1.35
C ARG A 100 -11.88 0.96 -1.10
N VAL A 101 -11.33 1.56 -2.16
CA VAL A 101 -10.60 2.82 -2.07
C VAL A 101 -11.26 3.82 -3.01
N SER A 102 -11.75 4.91 -2.43
CA SER A 102 -12.49 5.93 -3.19
C SER A 102 -11.57 6.68 -4.14
N ASN A 103 -10.37 7.06 -3.71
CA ASN A 103 -9.37 7.72 -4.55
C ASN A 103 -8.56 6.71 -5.37
N ALA A 104 -7.76 7.24 -6.30
CA ALA A 104 -6.73 6.46 -6.98
C ALA A 104 -5.70 5.95 -5.97
N MET A 105 -5.19 4.74 -6.22
CA MET A 105 -4.26 4.04 -5.32
C MET A 105 -2.84 4.09 -5.88
N THR A 106 -1.86 4.43 -5.05
CA THR A 106 -0.44 4.32 -5.40
C THR A 106 0.33 3.52 -4.37
N ILE A 107 1.12 2.54 -4.84
CA ILE A 107 1.90 1.63 -3.99
C ILE A 107 3.35 1.70 -4.43
N ASN A 108 4.17 2.43 -3.69
CA ASN A 108 5.62 2.50 -3.84
C ASN A 108 6.36 1.68 -2.77
N GLY A 109 5.70 1.36 -1.65
CA GLY A 109 6.20 0.47 -0.60
C GLY A 109 5.72 -0.98 -0.73
N LYS A 110 5.67 -1.68 0.41
CA LYS A 110 5.33 -3.11 0.46
C LYS A 110 3.97 -3.35 1.09
N ILE A 111 3.12 -4.17 0.49
CA ILE A 111 1.88 -4.69 1.07
C ILE A 111 2.00 -6.21 1.21
N MET A 112 1.59 -6.75 2.35
CA MET A 112 1.59 -8.19 2.61
C MET A 112 0.25 -8.61 3.22
N GLY A 113 -0.40 -9.61 2.65
CA GLY A 113 -1.51 -10.31 3.28
C GLY A 113 -0.98 -11.28 4.32
N ILE A 114 -1.46 -11.21 5.56
CA ILE A 114 -0.96 -11.99 6.70
C ILE A 114 -2.11 -12.79 7.31
N ILE A 115 -1.97 -14.11 7.36
CA ILE A 115 -2.99 -14.99 7.97
C ILE A 115 -2.86 -14.98 9.49
N GLY A 116 -3.94 -14.59 10.17
CA GLY A 116 -4.02 -14.54 11.63
C GLY A 116 -2.85 -13.79 12.28
N ASP A 117 -2.50 -14.23 13.49
CA ASP A 117 -1.33 -13.71 14.22
C ASP A 117 -0.07 -14.53 13.95
N THR A 118 -0.14 -15.56 13.11
CA THR A 118 1.00 -16.47 12.85
C THR A 118 2.11 -15.79 12.06
N GLY A 119 1.80 -14.68 11.40
CA GLY A 119 2.77 -13.87 10.64
C GLY A 119 3.09 -14.42 9.26
N ASP A 120 2.45 -15.52 8.84
CA ASP A 120 2.63 -16.10 7.51
C ASP A 120 1.98 -15.22 6.44
N ILE A 121 2.65 -15.07 5.29
CA ILE A 121 2.05 -14.44 4.12
C ILE A 121 0.98 -15.38 3.56
N GLY A 122 -0.21 -14.86 3.30
CA GLY A 122 -1.28 -15.61 2.64
C GLY A 122 -2.57 -14.82 2.48
N GLY A 123 -3.65 -15.54 2.18
CA GLY A 123 -4.98 -14.98 1.95
C GLY A 123 -5.12 -14.30 0.59
N HIS A 124 -6.34 -13.92 0.25
CA HIS A 124 -6.66 -13.22 -0.99
C HIS A 124 -6.87 -11.73 -0.73
N LEU A 125 -5.92 -10.92 -1.19
CA LEU A 125 -6.04 -9.47 -1.14
C LEU A 125 -6.75 -8.95 -2.38
N ILE A 126 -7.86 -8.25 -2.16
CA ILE A 126 -8.67 -7.67 -3.22
C ILE A 126 -8.70 -6.16 -3.02
N PHE A 127 -8.22 -5.41 -4.00
CA PHE A 127 -8.26 -3.96 -4.01
C PHE A 127 -9.19 -3.47 -5.12
N VAL A 128 -10.17 -2.66 -4.73
CA VAL A 128 -11.15 -2.03 -5.61
C VAL A 128 -10.92 -0.53 -5.57
N SER A 129 -10.37 0.04 -6.64
CA SER A 129 -10.17 1.50 -6.77
C SER A 129 -10.67 1.97 -8.15
N PRO A 130 -11.90 2.50 -8.24
CA PRO A 130 -12.49 2.94 -9.50
C PRO A 130 -11.73 4.08 -10.19
N ASN A 131 -10.84 4.76 -9.48
CA ASN A 131 -10.06 5.89 -9.98
C ASN A 131 -8.63 5.51 -10.43
N GLY A 132 -8.28 4.22 -10.36
CA GLY A 132 -7.04 3.68 -10.91
C GLY A 132 -6.09 3.15 -9.84
N ILE A 133 -5.23 2.22 -10.25
CA ILE A 133 -4.24 1.58 -9.37
C ILE A 133 -2.87 1.66 -10.03
N THR A 134 -1.90 2.20 -9.29
CA THR A 134 -0.49 2.21 -9.70
C THR A 134 0.35 1.48 -8.67
N VAL A 135 0.98 0.38 -9.09
CA VAL A 135 2.10 -0.23 -8.36
C VAL A 135 3.37 0.36 -8.95
N GLY A 136 4.02 1.24 -8.20
CA GLY A 136 5.24 1.91 -8.61
C GLY A 136 6.42 0.93 -8.71
N LYS A 137 7.55 1.39 -9.26
CA LYS A 137 8.74 0.54 -9.50
C LYS A 137 9.27 -0.17 -8.26
N GLN A 138 9.12 0.47 -7.10
CA GLN A 138 9.53 -0.07 -5.81
C GLN A 138 8.39 -0.78 -5.07
N GLY A 139 7.16 -0.64 -5.59
CA GLY A 139 5.94 -1.20 -5.06
C GLY A 139 5.94 -2.72 -5.10
N LYS A 140 5.53 -3.34 -4.00
CA LYS A 140 5.49 -4.79 -3.87
C LYS A 140 4.20 -5.22 -3.18
N ILE A 141 3.50 -6.20 -3.73
CA ILE A 141 2.32 -6.82 -3.11
C ILE A 141 2.53 -8.32 -3.02
N TYR A 142 2.35 -8.87 -1.82
CA TYR A 142 2.52 -10.28 -1.51
C TYR A 142 1.28 -10.85 -0.82
N ALA A 143 0.73 -11.96 -1.33
CA ALA A 143 -0.41 -12.68 -0.75
C ALA A 143 -0.49 -14.10 -1.35
N ASP A 144 -1.46 -14.94 -0.97
CA ASP A 144 -1.70 -16.22 -1.69
C ASP A 144 -2.40 -15.97 -3.04
N ALA A 145 -3.29 -14.99 -3.06
CA ALA A 145 -3.96 -14.50 -4.26
C ALA A 145 -4.11 -12.97 -4.21
N ILE A 146 -4.10 -12.33 -5.36
CA ILE A 146 -4.16 -10.88 -5.51
C ILE A 146 -5.18 -10.55 -6.59
N THR A 147 -6.16 -9.71 -6.28
CA THR A 147 -7.03 -9.08 -7.29
C THR A 147 -6.91 -7.57 -7.20
N LEU A 148 -6.53 -6.94 -8.31
CA LEU A 148 -6.57 -5.49 -8.45
C LEU A 148 -7.64 -5.15 -9.48
N THR A 149 -8.62 -4.33 -9.10
CA THR A 149 -9.72 -3.95 -9.99
C THR A 149 -10.06 -2.48 -9.91
N THR A 150 -10.46 -1.93 -11.06
CA THR A 150 -10.99 -0.56 -11.20
C THR A 150 -12.50 -0.55 -11.43
N ALA A 151 -13.18 -1.66 -11.10
CA ALA A 151 -14.63 -1.72 -11.11
C ALA A 151 -15.23 -0.73 -10.10
N THR A 152 -16.33 -0.07 -10.47
CA THR A 152 -17.13 0.80 -9.59
C THR A 152 -17.80 0.05 -8.45
N GLY A 153 -18.02 -1.25 -8.63
CA GLY A 153 -18.64 -2.13 -7.66
C GLY A 153 -18.08 -3.54 -7.76
N LEU A 154 -18.06 -4.21 -6.61
CA LEU A 154 -17.84 -5.63 -6.50
C LEU A 154 -19.17 -6.27 -6.17
N LEU A 155 -19.70 -7.03 -7.12
CA LEU A 155 -20.97 -7.69 -7.03
C LEU A 155 -20.75 -9.17 -6.72
N TYR A 156 -21.69 -9.74 -6.00
CA TYR A 156 -21.71 -11.16 -5.66
C TYR A 156 -22.93 -11.81 -6.30
N GLY A 157 -22.73 -12.93 -6.99
CA GLY A 157 -23.76 -13.68 -7.71
C GLY A 157 -24.14 -15.02 -7.06
N VAL A 158 -24.99 -15.04 -6.04
CA VAL A 158 -25.58 -16.31 -5.55
C VAL A 158 -27.03 -16.42 -5.98
N ASN A 159 -27.42 -17.59 -6.48
CA ASN A 159 -28.80 -17.91 -6.84
C ASN A 159 -29.43 -16.89 -7.83
N ASN A 160 -28.65 -16.41 -8.81
CA ASN A 160 -29.07 -15.41 -9.81
C ASN A 160 -29.41 -14.01 -9.25
N ILE A 161 -28.98 -13.69 -8.02
CA ILE A 161 -29.08 -12.35 -7.45
C ILE A 161 -27.71 -11.70 -7.51
N THR A 162 -27.63 -10.54 -8.15
CA THR A 162 -26.44 -9.68 -8.16
C THR A 162 -26.65 -8.57 -7.12
N ALA A 163 -25.87 -8.59 -6.04
CA ALA A 163 -25.94 -7.57 -4.98
C ALA A 163 -24.55 -6.98 -4.69
N ASP A 164 -24.51 -5.72 -4.24
CA ASP A 164 -23.27 -5.10 -3.77
C ASP A 164 -22.81 -5.78 -2.48
N ILE A 165 -21.52 -6.14 -2.42
CA ILE A 165 -20.94 -6.85 -1.27
C ILE A 165 -21.13 -6.13 0.07
N SER A 166 -21.24 -4.80 0.10
CA SER A 166 -21.50 -4.02 1.31
C SER A 166 -22.89 -4.27 1.93
N THR A 167 -23.81 -4.85 1.15
CA THR A 167 -25.18 -5.16 1.59
C THR A 167 -25.34 -6.60 2.08
N LEU A 168 -24.30 -7.44 1.96
CA LEU A 168 -24.36 -8.83 2.37
C LEU A 168 -24.16 -8.96 3.88
N THR A 169 -25.25 -9.24 4.59
CA THR A 169 -25.23 -9.72 5.98
C THR A 169 -25.44 -11.23 6.00
N GLY A 170 -24.52 -12.00 6.61
CA GLY A 170 -24.68 -13.46 6.79
C GLY A 170 -24.38 -14.35 5.58
N ALA A 171 -23.68 -13.86 4.56
CA ALA A 171 -23.13 -14.72 3.50
C ALA A 171 -22.01 -15.59 4.12
N SER A 172 -22.33 -16.85 4.42
CA SER A 172 -21.43 -17.75 5.14
C SER A 172 -20.23 -18.21 4.32
N GLN A 173 -20.26 -18.06 2.99
CA GLN A 173 -19.20 -18.54 2.09
C GLN A 173 -19.04 -17.63 0.86
N TRP A 174 -17.93 -16.90 0.83
CA TRP A 174 -17.40 -16.26 -0.37
C TRP A 174 -16.48 -17.24 -1.13
N ASP A 175 -16.60 -17.29 -2.45
CA ASP A 175 -15.79 -18.12 -3.36
C ASP A 175 -15.50 -17.33 -4.63
N ASP A 176 -14.35 -17.56 -5.25
CA ASP A 176 -13.83 -16.85 -6.43
C ASP A 176 -14.80 -16.92 -7.62
N ASN A 177 -15.56 -18.01 -7.72
CA ASN A 177 -16.53 -18.25 -8.79
C ASN A 177 -17.74 -17.28 -8.78
N VAL A 178 -17.85 -16.44 -7.76
CA VAL A 178 -19.04 -15.64 -7.47
C VAL A 178 -18.80 -14.14 -7.66
N ILE A 179 -17.57 -13.74 -7.99
CA ILE A 179 -17.19 -12.34 -8.16
C ILE A 179 -17.64 -11.84 -9.52
N VAL A 180 -18.52 -10.84 -9.51
CA VAL A 180 -18.93 -10.12 -10.72
C VAL A 180 -18.48 -8.67 -10.58
N PHE A 181 -17.78 -8.17 -11.59
CA PHE A 181 -17.35 -6.78 -11.64
C PHE A 181 -18.40 -5.96 -12.38
N ASP A 182 -18.76 -4.80 -11.82
CA ASP A 182 -19.68 -3.86 -12.47
C ASP A 182 -18.96 -3.11 -13.62
N THR A 183 -18.84 -1.79 -13.52
CA THR A 183 -18.31 -0.96 -14.58
C THR A 183 -16.84 -0.70 -14.34
N ILE A 184 -16.00 -1.09 -15.30
CA ILE A 184 -14.56 -0.88 -15.25
C ILE A 184 -14.23 0.58 -15.64
N ASN A 185 -13.66 1.35 -14.72
CA ASN A 185 -13.65 2.81 -14.83
C ASN A 185 -12.26 3.44 -15.08
N ALA A 186 -11.17 2.73 -14.80
CA ALA A 186 -9.82 3.29 -14.89
C ALA A 186 -8.79 2.25 -15.34
N ASP A 187 -7.53 2.67 -15.35
CA ASP A 187 -6.39 1.86 -15.77
C ASP A 187 -5.64 1.28 -14.55
N ILE A 188 -4.94 0.18 -14.79
CA ILE A 188 -3.97 -0.39 -13.85
C ILE A 188 -2.58 -0.32 -14.44
N HIS A 189 -1.65 0.25 -13.68
CA HIS A 189 -0.24 0.35 -14.02
C HIS A 189 0.57 -0.47 -13.02
N ASN A 190 1.05 -1.64 -13.43
CA ASN A 190 2.02 -2.40 -12.65
C ASN A 190 3.45 -2.15 -13.18
N ASN A 191 4.24 -1.42 -12.40
CA ASN A 191 5.67 -1.22 -12.63
C ASN A 191 6.53 -1.93 -11.58
N GLY A 192 5.92 -2.53 -10.55
CA GLY A 192 6.59 -3.12 -9.40
C GLY A 192 6.54 -4.65 -9.41
N ILE A 193 6.28 -5.25 -8.26
CA ILE A 193 6.21 -6.70 -8.08
C ILE A 193 4.84 -7.07 -7.51
N LEU A 194 4.11 -7.91 -8.25
CA LEU A 194 2.95 -8.64 -7.74
C LEU A 194 3.36 -10.09 -7.61
N SER A 195 3.25 -10.64 -6.40
CA SER A 195 3.71 -12.00 -6.20
C SER A 195 2.84 -12.81 -5.26
N THR A 196 2.45 -13.98 -5.76
CA THR A 196 1.81 -15.00 -4.94
C THR A 196 2.87 -15.74 -4.14
N TYR A 197 2.58 -16.00 -2.87
CA TYR A 197 3.49 -16.75 -2.01
C TYR A 197 3.07 -18.22 -1.96
N ILE A 198 4.03 -19.13 -2.15
CA ILE A 198 3.78 -20.56 -1.99
C ILE A 198 4.30 -20.98 -0.63
N LYS A 199 3.40 -21.40 0.26
CA LYS A 199 3.75 -22.34 1.32
C LYS A 199 3.49 -23.74 0.81
N GLU A 200 4.56 -24.52 0.63
CA GLU A 200 4.46 -25.97 0.44
C GLU A 200 3.76 -26.53 1.70
N ASN A 201 2.62 -27.20 1.55
CA ASN A 201 1.77 -27.79 2.61
C ASN A 201 0.66 -26.93 3.25
N THR A 202 -0.05 -26.09 2.49
CA THR A 202 -1.40 -25.71 2.92
C THR A 202 -2.43 -26.48 2.10
N SER A 203 -3.26 -27.27 2.78
CA SER A 203 -4.47 -27.90 2.24
C SER A 203 -5.58 -26.88 1.94
N ASP A 204 -5.24 -25.59 1.90
CA ASP A 204 -6.19 -24.48 1.78
C ASP A 204 -6.43 -24.21 0.29
N SER A 205 -7.69 -24.27 -0.11
CA SER A 205 -8.14 -24.36 -1.51
C SER A 205 -8.35 -22.98 -2.16
N ILE A 206 -7.60 -21.96 -1.73
CA ILE A 206 -7.69 -20.65 -2.40
C ILE A 206 -7.04 -20.78 -3.78
N HIS A 207 -7.75 -20.31 -4.81
CA HIS A 207 -7.21 -20.27 -6.16
C HIS A 207 -6.06 -19.25 -6.21
N ARG A 208 -4.82 -19.75 -6.25
CA ARG A 208 -3.62 -18.91 -6.32
C ARG A 208 -3.59 -18.19 -7.66
N SER A 209 -3.89 -16.90 -7.63
CA SER A 209 -4.09 -16.10 -8.84
C SER A 209 -3.63 -14.66 -8.63
N ILE A 210 -3.26 -14.03 -9.74
CA ILE A 210 -3.08 -12.58 -9.81
C ILE A 210 -4.00 -12.08 -10.91
N ASP A 211 -5.11 -11.47 -10.51
CA ASP A 211 -6.12 -10.95 -11.42
C ASP A 211 -6.03 -9.42 -11.50
N LEU A 212 -5.85 -8.91 -12.72
CA LEU A 212 -5.86 -7.49 -13.02
C LEU A 212 -7.08 -7.18 -13.89
N ILE A 213 -7.98 -6.33 -13.39
CA ILE A 213 -9.29 -6.09 -14.02
C ILE A 213 -9.48 -4.58 -14.19
N ALA A 214 -9.23 -4.11 -15.41
CA ALA A 214 -9.17 -2.68 -15.72
C ALA A 214 -9.50 -2.38 -17.17
N ARG A 215 -9.72 -1.10 -17.48
CA ARG A 215 -10.01 -0.64 -18.84
C ARG A 215 -8.80 -0.90 -19.72
N ASN A 216 -7.63 -0.49 -19.22
CA ASN A 216 -6.34 -0.85 -19.75
C ASN A 216 -5.44 -1.39 -18.64
N ILE A 217 -4.59 -2.34 -19.00
CA ILE A 217 -3.58 -2.92 -18.10
C ILE A 217 -2.22 -2.68 -18.73
N ILE A 218 -1.38 -1.92 -18.02
CA ILE A 218 0.00 -1.67 -18.39
C ILE A 218 0.87 -2.41 -17.38
N ASN A 219 1.48 -3.51 -17.81
CA ASN A 219 2.39 -4.29 -16.99
C ASN A 219 3.83 -4.18 -17.52
N ILE A 220 4.66 -3.43 -16.81
CA ILE A 220 6.12 -3.31 -17.05
C ILE A 220 6.90 -3.95 -15.89
N GLY A 221 6.23 -4.24 -14.77
CA GLY A 221 6.77 -4.93 -13.61
C GLY A 221 6.72 -6.45 -13.72
N SER A 222 6.99 -7.10 -12.58
CA SER A 222 6.97 -8.55 -12.43
C SER A 222 5.63 -9.04 -11.88
N ILE A 223 5.13 -10.14 -12.46
CA ILE A 223 3.98 -10.90 -11.97
C ILE A 223 4.42 -12.35 -11.91
N GLY A 224 4.30 -13.00 -10.74
CA GLY A 224 4.62 -14.42 -10.63
C GLY A 224 4.75 -14.91 -9.20
N GLU A 225 5.01 -16.20 -9.06
CA GLU A 225 5.16 -16.85 -7.75
C GLU A 225 6.52 -16.52 -7.13
N ALA A 226 6.52 -16.19 -5.84
CA ALA A 226 7.75 -16.15 -5.05
C ALA A 226 8.17 -17.60 -4.76
N GLY A 227 9.09 -18.13 -5.56
CA GLY A 227 9.69 -19.44 -5.33
C GLY A 227 10.49 -19.48 -4.01
N ALA A 228 10.06 -20.36 -3.10
CA ALA A 228 10.85 -21.06 -2.07
C ALA A 228 12.07 -20.31 -1.50
N TYR A 229 11.86 -19.24 -0.75
CA TYR A 229 12.82 -18.90 0.31
C TYR A 229 12.36 -19.61 1.58
N SER A 230 12.90 -20.81 1.79
CA SER A 230 12.90 -21.46 3.09
C SER A 230 13.33 -20.42 4.12
N TYR A 231 12.41 -20.03 5.00
CA TYR A 231 12.76 -19.36 6.23
C TYR A 231 13.52 -20.40 7.05
N ASN A 232 14.84 -20.49 6.83
CA ASN A 232 15.71 -21.13 7.81
C ASN A 232 15.61 -20.25 9.06
N SER A 233 14.80 -20.68 10.02
CA SER A 233 14.91 -20.20 11.39
C SER A 233 16.35 -20.48 11.82
N ILE A 234 17.17 -19.44 11.92
CA ILE A 234 18.45 -19.54 12.60
C ILE A 234 18.12 -19.39 14.08
N ASN A 235 18.16 -20.55 14.76
CA ASN A 235 18.20 -20.85 16.20
C ASN A 235 17.65 -19.81 17.18
#